data_AF-A0A2E5D8J5-F1
#
_entry.id   AF-A0A2E5D8J5-F1
#
_cell.length_a   1.000
_cell.length_b   1.000
_cell.length_c   1.000
_cell.angle_alpha   90.00
_cell.angle_beta   90.00
_cell.angle_gamma   90.00
#
_symmetry.space_group_name_H-M   'P 1'
#
loop_
_entity.id
_entity.type
_entity.pdbx_description
1 polymer ?
#
loop_
_entity_poly.entity_id
_entity_poly.type
_entity_poly.pdbx_seq_one_letter_code
_entity_poly.pdbx_strand_id
1 'polypeptide(L)'
;MQAQHISAQQSVGVAKSAAEISKRTQNLAQVYSTLQFLERCVSACEVLADELGPETYTHPLHEHINECIVASENLSGAMVRQSRFSIQYAEVCIAACANLADECVHAEAVTALRCAELCGDAIDMIRDDFAIAASN
;
A
#
# COMPACT_ATOMS: atom_id res chain seq x y z
N MET A 1 38.73 41.22 14.00
CA MET A 1 37.56 40.40 14.39
C MET A 1 36.92 39.85 13.12
N GLN A 2 37.17 38.60 12.73
CA GLN A 2 36.60 38.03 11.49
C GLN A 2 36.52 36.49 11.48
N ALA A 3 36.38 35.85 12.65
CA ALA A 3 36.33 34.38 12.77
C ALA A 3 34.93 33.84 13.14
N GLN A 4 33.96 34.69 13.48
CA GLN A 4 32.66 34.25 14.02
C GLN A 4 31.61 33.88 12.95
N HIS A 5 31.83 34.21 11.67
CA HIS A 5 30.82 33.93 10.62
C HIS A 5 30.95 32.56 9.93
N ILE A 6 32.11 31.92 9.97
CA ILE A 6 32.36 30.66 9.23
C ILE A 6 31.73 29.45 9.95
N SER A 7 31.73 29.43 11.28
CA SER A 7 31.22 28.30 12.07
C SER A 7 29.69 28.20 12.05
N ALA A 8 28.98 29.33 12.05
CA ALA A 8 27.52 29.34 11.99
C ALA A 8 26.98 28.88 10.61
N GLN A 9 27.59 29.30 9.50
CA GLN A 9 27.14 28.89 8.16
C GLN A 9 27.35 27.39 7.89
N GLN A 10 28.43 26.78 8.40
CA GLN A 10 28.62 25.33 8.34
C GLN A 10 27.57 24.57 9.17
N SER A 11 27.26 25.03 10.38
CA SER A 11 26.26 24.38 11.24
C SER A 11 24.84 24.37 10.61
N VAL A 12 24.45 25.46 9.95
CA VAL A 12 23.16 25.58 9.26
C VAL A 12 23.10 24.67 8.02
N GLY A 13 24.20 24.55 7.26
CA GLY A 13 24.28 23.63 6.12
C GLY A 13 24.20 22.16 6.53
N VAL A 14 24.86 21.78 7.63
CA VAL A 14 24.80 20.41 8.19
C VAL A 14 23.40 20.10 8.72
N ALA A 15 22.76 21.03 9.41
CA ALA A 15 21.39 20.86 9.90
C ALA A 15 20.36 20.69 8.76
N LYS A 16 20.48 21.45 7.67
CA LYS A 16 19.62 21.28 6.48
C LYS A 16 19.83 19.93 5.81
N SER A 17 21.09 19.51 5.63
CA SER A 17 21.43 18.20 5.06
C SER A 17 20.91 17.05 5.92
N ALA A 18 21.06 17.12 7.25
CA ALA A 18 20.53 16.13 8.17
C ALA A 18 18.99 16.04 8.13
N ALA A 19 18.30 17.18 8.03
CA ALA A 19 16.84 17.23 7.90
C ALA A 19 16.35 16.62 6.58
N GLU A 20 17.04 16.88 5.46
CA GLU A 20 16.72 16.28 4.16
C GLU A 20 16.95 14.77 4.16
N ILE A 21 18.04 14.29 4.77
CA ILE A 21 18.31 12.86 4.94
C ILE A 21 17.24 12.22 5.82
N SER A 22 16.92 12.82 6.96
CA SER A 22 15.88 12.32 7.88
C SER A 22 14.52 12.21 7.20
N LYS A 23 14.12 13.24 6.42
CA LYS A 23 12.89 13.22 5.63
C LYS A 23 12.90 12.12 4.56
N ARG A 24 14.01 11.94 3.86
CA ARG A 24 14.16 10.84 2.87
C ARG A 24 14.05 9.47 3.53
N THR A 25 14.67 9.28 4.69
CA THR A 25 14.60 8.02 5.45
C THR A 25 13.18 7.75 5.94
N GLN A 26 12.47 8.76 6.43
CA GLN A 26 11.05 8.64 6.83
C GLN A 26 10.17 8.23 5.65
N ASN A 27 10.33 8.90 4.50
CA ASN A 27 9.58 8.56 3.29
C ASN A 27 9.86 7.13 2.80
N LEU A 28 11.12 6.68 2.88
CA LEU A 28 11.50 5.31 2.52
C LEU A 28 10.86 4.29 3.47
N ALA A 29 10.97 4.51 4.78
CA ALA A 29 10.38 3.61 5.78
C ALA A 29 8.86 3.49 5.62
N GLN A 30 8.19 4.60 5.33
CA GLN A 30 6.76 4.67 5.07
C GLN A 30 6.38 3.85 3.81
N VAL A 31 7.06 4.08 2.69
CA VAL A 31 6.84 3.32 1.44
C VAL A 31 7.08 1.82 1.65
N TYR A 32 8.13 1.42 2.38
CA TYR A 32 8.38 0.00 2.68
C TYR A 32 7.29 -0.62 3.56
N SER A 33 6.72 0.15 4.50
CA SER A 33 5.62 -0.31 5.32
C SER A 33 4.42 -0.67 4.45
N THR A 34 3.95 0.25 3.60
CA THR A 34 2.79 -0.01 2.73
C THR A 34 3.03 -1.14 1.74
N LEU A 35 4.24 -1.25 1.18
CA LEU A 35 4.61 -2.40 0.32
C LEU A 35 4.47 -3.74 1.05
N GLN A 36 4.83 -3.81 2.33
CA GLN A 36 4.68 -5.04 3.13
C GLN A 36 3.20 -5.43 3.33
N PHE A 37 2.32 -4.45 3.49
CA PHE A 37 0.88 -4.71 3.61
C PHE A 37 0.27 -5.13 2.28
N LEU A 38 0.69 -4.53 1.16
CA LEU A 38 0.30 -4.96 -0.18
C LEU A 38 0.73 -6.41 -0.47
N GLU A 39 1.96 -6.79 -0.12
CA GLU A 39 2.45 -8.16 -0.27
C GLU A 39 1.61 -9.17 0.54
N ARG A 40 1.28 -8.82 1.79
CA ARG A 40 0.41 -9.66 2.64
C ARG A 40 -1.01 -9.78 2.07
N CYS A 41 -1.54 -8.70 1.50
CA CYS A 41 -2.85 -8.68 0.84
C CYS A 41 -2.85 -9.62 -0.37
N VAL A 42 -1.87 -9.49 -1.27
CA VAL A 42 -1.72 -10.36 -2.45
C VAL A 42 -1.62 -11.82 -2.04
N SER A 43 -0.74 -12.14 -1.08
CA SER A 43 -0.56 -13.52 -0.62
C SER A 43 -1.87 -14.12 -0.05
N ALA A 44 -2.69 -13.34 0.64
CA ALA A 44 -3.98 -13.81 1.14
C ALA A 44 -5.01 -14.03 0.02
N CYS A 45 -4.99 -13.18 -1.00
CA CYS A 45 -5.82 -13.32 -2.20
C CYS A 45 -5.46 -14.59 -2.97
N GLU A 46 -4.16 -14.89 -3.13
CA GLU A 46 -3.67 -16.11 -3.78
C GLU A 46 -4.11 -17.37 -3.01
N VAL A 47 -3.96 -17.37 -1.68
CA VAL A 47 -4.41 -18.49 -0.84
C VAL A 47 -5.91 -18.71 -0.96
N LEU A 48 -6.70 -17.63 -0.99
CA LEU A 48 -8.15 -17.72 -1.16
C LEU A 48 -8.51 -18.27 -2.56
N ALA A 49 -7.84 -17.82 -3.61
CA ALA A 49 -8.05 -18.34 -4.97
C ALA A 49 -7.74 -19.84 -5.06
N ASP A 50 -6.66 -20.29 -4.43
CA ASP A 50 -6.27 -21.69 -4.40
C ASP A 50 -7.30 -22.57 -3.67
N GLU A 51 -7.90 -22.07 -2.57
CA GLU A 51 -8.91 -22.80 -1.81
C GLU A 51 -10.25 -22.93 -2.54
N LEU A 52 -10.67 -21.88 -3.25
CA LEU A 52 -11.87 -21.93 -4.09
C LEU A 52 -11.72 -22.96 -5.23
N GLY A 53 -10.51 -23.08 -5.77
CA GLY A 53 -10.16 -24.06 -6.78
C GLY A 53 -10.57 -23.66 -8.20
N PRO A 54 -10.12 -24.40 -9.23
CA PRO A 54 -10.32 -24.01 -10.63
C PRO A 54 -11.77 -24.16 -11.11
N GLU A 55 -12.57 -24.94 -10.41
CA GLU A 55 -13.98 -25.20 -10.73
C GLU A 55 -14.84 -23.92 -10.57
N THR A 56 -14.36 -22.96 -9.76
CA THR A 56 -15.07 -21.73 -9.41
C THR A 56 -14.55 -20.50 -10.17
N TYR A 57 -13.70 -20.64 -11.19
CA TYR A 57 -13.17 -19.48 -11.93
C TYR A 57 -14.23 -18.57 -12.56
N THR A 58 -15.45 -19.06 -12.75
CA THR A 58 -16.60 -18.26 -13.24
C THR A 58 -17.38 -17.58 -12.11
N HIS A 59 -17.01 -17.81 -10.85
CA HIS A 59 -17.62 -17.21 -9.68
C HIS A 59 -17.16 -15.75 -9.54
N PRO A 60 -18.06 -14.80 -9.26
CA PRO A 60 -17.72 -13.37 -9.10
C PRO A 60 -16.57 -13.11 -8.11
N LEU A 61 -16.48 -13.92 -7.06
CA LEU A 61 -15.39 -13.84 -6.08
C LEU A 61 -13.98 -14.02 -6.72
N HIS A 62 -13.81 -14.90 -7.71
CA HIS A 62 -12.53 -15.06 -8.40
C HIS A 62 -12.13 -13.82 -9.22
N GLU A 63 -13.13 -13.12 -9.79
CA GLU A 63 -12.88 -11.87 -10.51
C GLU A 63 -12.36 -10.80 -9.54
N HIS A 64 -13.02 -10.60 -8.40
CA HIS A 64 -12.59 -9.64 -7.39
C HIS A 64 -11.23 -9.97 -6.76
N ILE A 65 -10.93 -11.27 -6.58
CA ILE A 65 -9.59 -11.72 -6.15
C ILE A 65 -8.52 -11.28 -7.16
N ASN A 66 -8.73 -11.55 -8.44
CA ASN A 66 -7.79 -11.19 -9.49
C ASN A 66 -7.63 -9.68 -9.63
N GLU A 67 -8.73 -8.93 -9.54
CA GLU A 67 -8.72 -7.47 -9.55
C GLU A 67 -7.88 -6.90 -8.39
N CYS A 68 -8.07 -7.44 -7.19
CA CYS A 68 -7.31 -7.03 -6.00
C CYS A 68 -5.80 -7.31 -6.15
N ILE A 69 -5.44 -8.50 -6.63
CA ILE A 69 -4.03 -8.87 -6.88
C ILE A 69 -3.40 -7.91 -7.89
N VAL A 70 -4.03 -7.74 -9.06
CA VAL A 70 -3.50 -6.90 -10.13
C VAL A 70 -3.39 -5.44 -9.70
N ALA A 71 -4.37 -4.91 -8.96
CA ALA A 71 -4.32 -3.54 -8.46
C ALA A 71 -3.20 -3.34 -7.43
N SER A 72 -3.03 -4.30 -6.51
CA SER A 72 -1.98 -4.28 -5.48
C SER A 72 -0.58 -4.36 -6.08
N GLU A 73 -0.37 -5.22 -7.09
CA GLU A 73 0.90 -5.34 -7.81
C GLU A 73 1.23 -4.08 -8.61
N ASN A 74 0.23 -3.50 -9.29
CA ASN A 74 0.41 -2.27 -10.05
C ASN A 74 0.77 -1.09 -9.13
N LEU A 75 0.11 -0.95 -7.99
CA LEU A 75 0.44 0.05 -6.99
C LEU A 75 1.85 -0.18 -6.44
N SER A 76 2.18 -1.42 -6.05
CA SER A 76 3.51 -1.77 -5.55
C SER A 76 4.61 -1.39 -6.55
N GLY A 77 4.42 -1.73 -7.83
CA GLY A 77 5.33 -1.36 -8.90
C GLY A 77 5.41 0.16 -9.13
N ALA A 78 4.30 0.87 -9.01
CA ALA A 78 4.26 2.33 -9.12
C ALA A 78 5.01 3.00 -7.96
N MET A 79 4.84 2.51 -6.73
CA MET A 79 5.53 2.99 -5.53
C MET A 79 7.04 2.79 -5.63
N VAL A 80 7.49 1.58 -6.00
CA VAL A 80 8.93 1.26 -6.18
C VAL A 80 9.58 2.15 -7.23
N ARG A 81 8.86 2.45 -8.33
CA ARG A 81 9.36 3.32 -9.40
C ARG A 81 9.16 4.81 -9.13
N GLN A 82 8.58 5.20 -7.98
CA GLN A 82 8.20 6.58 -7.66
C GLN A 82 7.40 7.23 -8.79
N SER A 83 6.46 6.46 -9.34
CA SER A 83 5.62 6.90 -10.45
C SER A 83 4.81 8.12 -10.07
N ARG A 84 4.69 9.08 -11.00
CA ARG A 84 3.75 10.21 -10.85
C ARG A 84 2.28 9.78 -10.78
N PHE A 85 1.99 8.52 -11.14
CA PHE A 85 0.65 7.95 -11.18
C PHE A 85 0.31 7.11 -9.95
N SER A 86 1.18 7.06 -8.94
CA SER A 86 0.97 6.20 -7.77
C SER A 86 -0.33 6.52 -7.03
N ILE A 87 -0.80 7.76 -7.02
CA ILE A 87 -2.09 8.14 -6.41
C ILE A 87 -3.26 7.47 -7.15
N GLN A 88 -3.29 7.48 -8.49
CA GLN A 88 -4.36 6.84 -9.25
C GLN A 88 -4.34 5.31 -9.05
N TYR A 89 -3.15 4.71 -9.02
CA TYR A 89 -3.05 3.27 -8.70
C TYR A 89 -3.49 2.97 -7.27
N ALA A 90 -3.27 3.88 -6.32
CA ALA A 90 -3.73 3.76 -4.94
C ALA A 90 -5.26 3.81 -4.84
N GLU A 91 -5.91 4.73 -5.56
CA GLU A 91 -7.37 4.80 -5.62
C GLU A 91 -7.98 3.51 -6.19
N VAL A 92 -7.41 2.98 -7.28
CA VAL A 92 -7.87 1.70 -7.87
C VAL A 92 -7.64 0.53 -6.92
N CYS A 93 -6.48 0.49 -6.25
CA CYS A 93 -6.16 -0.55 -5.27
C CYS A 93 -7.13 -0.54 -4.09
N ILE A 94 -7.45 0.64 -3.54
CA ILE A 94 -8.43 0.77 -2.46
C ILE A 94 -9.79 0.23 -2.89
N ALA A 95 -10.26 0.60 -4.09
CA ALA A 95 -11.55 0.15 -4.59
C ALA A 95 -11.59 -1.37 -4.77
N ALA A 96 -10.55 -1.96 -5.35
CA ALA A 96 -10.46 -3.41 -5.55
C ALA A 96 -10.41 -4.18 -4.21
N CYS A 97 -9.59 -3.72 -3.26
CA CYS A 97 -9.52 -4.30 -1.92
C CYS A 97 -10.87 -4.19 -1.17
N ALA A 98 -11.57 -3.07 -1.31
CA ALA A 98 -12.85 -2.86 -0.62
C ALA A 98 -13.95 -3.78 -1.17
N ASN A 99 -14.03 -3.91 -2.49
CA ASN A 99 -14.99 -4.81 -3.15
C ASN A 99 -14.72 -6.27 -2.75
N LEU A 100 -13.46 -6.71 -2.78
CA LEU A 100 -13.10 -8.06 -2.37
C LEU A 100 -13.40 -8.30 -0.87
N ALA A 101 -13.08 -7.33 -0.01
CA ALA A 101 -13.34 -7.45 1.42
C ALA A 101 -14.84 -7.60 1.71
N ASP A 102 -15.71 -6.84 1.03
CA ASP A 102 -17.16 -6.94 1.19
C ASP A 102 -17.67 -8.33 0.80
N GLU A 103 -17.29 -8.84 -0.38
CA GLU A 103 -17.67 -10.18 -0.85
C GLU A 103 -17.15 -11.29 0.07
N CYS A 104 -15.91 -11.17 0.55
CA CYS A 104 -15.29 -12.14 1.46
C CYS A 104 -16.00 -12.24 2.82
N VAL A 105 -16.56 -11.15 3.34
CA VAL A 105 -17.31 -11.16 4.62
C VAL A 105 -18.60 -11.98 4.49
N HIS A 106 -19.20 -12.04 3.30
CA HIS A 106 -20.42 -12.80 3.04
C HIS A 106 -20.17 -14.30 2.78
N ALA A 107 -18.92 -14.71 2.54
CA ALA A 107 -18.57 -16.09 2.19
C ALA A 107 -18.47 -17.05 3.39
N GLU A 108 -18.48 -16.54 4.63
CA GLU A 108 -18.41 -17.29 5.92
C GLU A 108 -17.22 -18.28 6.06
N ALA A 109 -16.26 -18.28 5.14
CA ALA A 109 -15.05 -19.10 5.20
C ALA A 109 -13.93 -18.37 5.98
N VAL A 110 -13.18 -19.11 6.81
CA VAL A 110 -12.08 -18.55 7.61
C VAL A 110 -11.04 -17.85 6.74
N THR A 111 -10.70 -18.46 5.59
CA THR A 111 -9.74 -17.91 4.64
C THR A 111 -10.27 -16.64 3.96
N ALA A 112 -11.57 -16.58 3.67
CA ALA A 112 -12.19 -15.38 3.12
C ALA A 112 -12.19 -14.24 4.14
N LEU A 113 -12.55 -14.50 5.40
CA LEU A 113 -12.48 -13.50 6.48
C LEU A 113 -11.05 -12.98 6.68
N ARG A 114 -10.04 -13.86 6.60
CA ARG A 114 -8.64 -13.46 6.68
C ARG A 114 -8.21 -12.61 5.47
N CYS A 115 -8.70 -12.92 4.27
CA CYS A 115 -8.47 -12.10 3.08
C CYS A 115 -9.08 -10.71 3.24
N ALA A 116 -10.32 -10.62 3.73
CA ALA A 116 -11.01 -9.34 4.00
C ALA A 116 -10.25 -8.48 5.02
N GLU A 117 -9.76 -9.06 6.12
CA GLU A 117 -8.95 -8.37 7.13
C GLU A 117 -7.68 -7.76 6.51
N LEU A 118 -6.95 -8.54 5.70
CA LEU A 118 -5.70 -8.08 5.08
C LEU A 118 -5.93 -7.06 3.95
N CYS A 119 -7.06 -7.14 3.26
CA CYS A 119 -7.51 -6.09 2.35
C CYS A 119 -7.78 -4.77 3.10
N GLY A 120 -8.44 -4.85 4.26
CA GLY A 120 -8.68 -3.70 5.15
C GLY A 120 -7.39 -3.05 5.64
N ASP A 121 -6.46 -3.86 6.17
CA ASP A 121 -5.13 -3.39 6.60
C ASP A 121 -4.40 -2.66 5.45
N ALA A 122 -4.45 -3.20 4.23
CA ALA A 122 -3.83 -2.56 3.07
C ALA A 122 -4.51 -1.23 2.72
N ILE A 123 -5.84 -1.15 2.75
CA ILE A 123 -6.59 0.09 2.49
C ILE A 123 -6.17 1.19 3.46
N ASP A 124 -6.09 0.89 4.76
CA ASP A 124 -5.74 1.88 5.78
C ASP A 124 -4.33 2.43 5.56
N MET A 125 -3.37 1.56 5.28
CA MET A 125 -2.00 1.96 4.99
C MET A 125 -1.89 2.81 3.71
N ILE A 126 -2.62 2.45 2.65
CA ILE A 126 -2.63 3.23 1.40
C ILE A 126 -3.23 4.62 1.64
N ARG A 127 -4.34 4.71 2.40
CA ARG A 127 -4.98 5.99 2.72
C ARG A 127 -4.04 6.91 3.49
N ASP A 128 -3.35 6.38 4.49
CA ASP A 128 -2.38 7.12 5.30
C ASP A 128 -1.20 7.63 4.46
N ASP A 129 -0.68 6.81 3.56
CA ASP A 129 0.49 7.16 2.73
C ASP A 129 0.18 8.15 1.60
N PHE A 130 -1.01 8.03 1.00
CA PHE A 130 -1.41 8.86 -0.14
C PHE A 130 -2.33 10.02 0.24
N ALA A 131 -2.68 10.16 1.52
CA ALA A 131 -3.65 11.12 2.02
C ALA A 131 -5.00 11.05 1.26
N ILE A 132 -5.42 9.83 0.91
CA ILE A 132 -6.69 9.58 0.22
C ILE A 132 -7.79 9.56 1.28
N ALA A 133 -8.77 10.46 1.14
CA ALA A 133 -9.90 10.51 2.05
C ALA A 133 -10.71 9.20 1.98
N ALA A 134 -11.20 8.72 3.12
CA ALA A 134 -12.20 7.67 3.12
C ALA A 134 -13.44 8.19 2.38
N SER A 135 -13.84 7.52 1.31
CA SER A 135 -15.12 7.80 0.66
C SER A 135 -16.24 7.35 1.61
N ASN A 136 -17.17 8.25 1.92
CA ASN A 136 -18.35 8.01 2.75
C ASN A 136 -19.22 6.86 2.24
#